data_AF-A0A7X9X3A3-F1
#
_entry.id   AF-A0A7X9X3A3-F1
#
_cell.length_a   1.000
_cell.length_b   1.000
_cell.length_c   1.000
_cell.angle_alpha   90.00
_cell.angle_beta   90.00
_cell.angle_gamma   90.00
#
_symmetry.space_group_name_H-M   'P 1'
#
loop_
_entity.id
_entity.type
_entity.pdbx_description
1 polymer ?
#
loop_
_entity_poly.entity_id
_entity_poly.type
_entity_poly.pdbx_seq_one_letter_code
_entity_poly.pdbx_strand_id
1 'polypeptide(L)'
;MTATAKPGAHKVGPYTMHVNRIQPTSANRMPLYVMCTPDRWGLRYSDEEKGALAYPVARDYAKETLQTLTAQVQWGEAYFGPPGSTPTLKLQWPLAQTDQTDLSDLLRPCVTKALTRSTAGFGIPSDAVPKNMGIYLPPASRPAGEQGAFTVNDWSLRLNVGMLKAMFGIRAGEVAPESDAASRTDQIEPLQILADTLYHEARHCQQWFWIYALVQQYPDNFPSTPNIAQWPTVLASGDNRHVRINQARSVVTLAASQPIPTDPLVLASLKRMAVGLYLYTLNIWRYNKAGVHYPPFIRTTRELDEEIRRARAHAIDLLQHVGVGGTPIDVDAMVAEPGRCYCDYTARPWENDAFFCGETATAYWKSTVNPHRVLDIHESDQCSRAYELADAHQKKLARLADAAGARTSDSSSDGSQ
;
A
#
# COMPACT_ATOMS: atom_id res chain seq x y z
N MET A 1 23.62 -34.82 -15.04
CA MET A 1 23.23 -34.74 -13.62
C MET A 1 23.70 -33.39 -13.09
N THR A 2 22.85 -32.38 -13.14
CA THR A 2 23.15 -31.02 -12.69
C THR A 2 23.06 -30.94 -11.17
N ALA A 3 24.11 -30.44 -10.54
CA ALA A 3 24.19 -30.27 -9.10
C ALA A 3 23.00 -29.46 -8.60
N THR A 4 22.16 -30.09 -7.77
CA THR A 4 21.09 -29.41 -7.06
C THR A 4 21.71 -28.42 -6.08
N ALA A 5 21.71 -27.14 -6.43
CA ALA A 5 21.99 -26.06 -5.49
C ALA A 5 21.16 -26.27 -4.21
N LYS A 6 21.83 -26.32 -3.06
CA LYS A 6 21.19 -26.41 -1.74
C LYS A 6 20.12 -25.31 -1.64
N PRO A 7 18.90 -25.61 -1.15
CA PRO A 7 17.92 -24.57 -0.92
C PRO A 7 18.49 -23.56 0.07
N GLY A 8 18.53 -22.28 -0.33
CA GLY A 8 19.01 -21.19 0.53
C GLY A 8 18.18 -21.09 1.81
N ALA A 9 18.72 -20.45 2.85
CA ALA A 9 17.96 -20.12 4.06
C ALA A 9 18.03 -18.61 4.30
N HIS A 10 16.92 -18.02 4.73
CA HIS A 10 16.84 -16.61 5.11
C HIS A 10 16.40 -16.48 6.56
N LYS A 11 16.99 -15.54 7.28
CA LYS A 11 16.45 -15.11 8.57
C LYS A 11 15.27 -14.14 8.36
N VAL A 12 14.20 -14.31 9.15
CA VAL A 12 12.93 -13.58 9.03
C VAL A 12 12.39 -13.37 10.45
N GLY A 13 12.46 -12.13 10.94
CA GLY A 13 12.28 -11.83 12.37
C GLY A 13 13.21 -12.71 13.24
N PRO A 14 12.69 -13.39 14.27
CA PRO A 14 13.47 -14.31 15.10
C PRO A 14 13.69 -15.71 14.45
N TYR A 15 13.14 -15.97 13.26
CA TYR A 15 13.14 -17.30 12.64
C TYR A 15 14.20 -17.44 11.54
N THR A 16 14.58 -18.69 11.25
CA THR A 16 15.31 -19.05 10.01
C THR A 16 14.39 -19.90 9.14
N MET A 17 14.14 -19.44 7.92
CA MET A 17 13.24 -20.07 6.95
C MET A 17 14.02 -20.61 5.75
N HIS A 18 13.71 -21.82 5.30
CA HIS A 18 14.30 -22.41 4.10
C HIS A 18 13.53 -21.98 2.84
N VAL A 19 14.28 -21.65 1.78
CA VAL A 19 13.73 -21.39 0.44
C VAL A 19 13.23 -22.71 -0.12
N ASN A 20 11.93 -22.93 -0.11
CA ASN A 20 11.36 -24.08 -0.81
C ASN A 20 11.37 -23.82 -2.32
N ARG A 21 11.83 -24.80 -3.10
CA ARG A 21 11.56 -24.85 -4.54
C ARG A 21 10.05 -25.00 -4.74
N ILE A 22 9.54 -24.52 -5.88
CA ILE A 22 8.13 -24.53 -6.29
C ILE A 22 7.60 -25.99 -6.35
N GLN A 23 7.31 -26.58 -5.20
CA GLN A 23 6.60 -27.85 -5.01
C GLN A 23 5.91 -27.82 -3.64
N PRO A 24 4.77 -28.52 -3.46
CA PRO A 24 4.24 -28.86 -2.14
C PRO A 24 5.37 -29.47 -1.30
N THR A 25 5.45 -29.13 -0.01
CA THR A 25 6.45 -29.78 0.84
C THR A 25 6.24 -31.30 0.79
N SER A 26 7.31 -32.08 0.89
CA SER A 26 7.27 -33.56 0.91
C SER A 26 6.43 -34.14 2.07
N ALA A 27 5.96 -33.30 2.99
CA ALA A 27 5.05 -33.62 4.09
C ALA A 27 3.59 -33.25 3.82
N ASN A 28 3.22 -32.92 2.56
CA ASN A 28 1.89 -32.42 2.19
C ASN A 28 1.42 -31.19 2.99
N ARG A 29 2.37 -30.41 3.53
CA ARG A 29 2.09 -29.15 4.24
C ARG A 29 2.13 -28.00 3.25
N MET A 30 1.21 -27.06 3.45
CA MET A 30 1.11 -25.86 2.63
C MET A 30 2.47 -25.14 2.59
N PRO A 31 2.98 -24.81 1.39
CA PRO A 31 4.27 -24.16 1.26
C PRO A 31 4.25 -22.75 1.86
N LEU A 32 5.30 -22.41 2.63
CA LEU A 32 5.54 -21.10 3.23
C LEU A 32 6.15 -20.11 2.22
N TYR A 33 5.54 -19.97 1.03
CA TYR A 33 5.87 -18.87 0.13
C TYR A 33 4.83 -17.78 0.26
N VAL A 34 5.28 -16.54 0.13
CA VAL A 34 4.41 -15.38 0.04
C VAL A 34 4.35 -15.07 -1.45
N MET A 35 3.35 -15.65 -2.12
CA MET A 35 2.90 -15.15 -3.42
C MET A 35 2.02 -13.92 -3.15
N CYS A 36 1.73 -13.11 -4.15
CA CYS A 36 0.83 -11.97 -4.00
C CYS A 36 -0.65 -12.34 -3.67
N THR A 37 -0.90 -13.47 -3.01
CA THR A 37 -2.22 -13.99 -2.65
C THR A 37 -2.85 -13.26 -1.47
N PRO A 38 -4.18 -13.30 -1.36
CA PRO A 38 -4.94 -12.47 -0.42
C PRO A 38 -4.76 -12.84 1.06
N ASP A 39 -4.43 -14.09 1.34
CA ASP A 39 -4.34 -14.70 2.67
C ASP A 39 -2.90 -14.76 3.21
N ARG A 40 -1.89 -14.50 2.37
CA ARG A 40 -0.47 -14.72 2.74
C ARG A 40 0.45 -13.55 2.45
N TRP A 41 -0.02 -12.52 1.75
CA TRP A 41 0.79 -11.36 1.37
C TRP A 41 0.55 -10.15 2.28
N GLY A 42 1.63 -9.46 2.62
CA GLY A 42 1.59 -8.19 3.33
C GLY A 42 1.19 -8.35 4.79
N LEU A 43 0.38 -7.42 5.29
CA LEU A 43 -0.20 -7.49 6.63
C LEU A 43 -1.72 -7.75 6.51
N ARG A 44 -2.14 -8.55 5.54
CA ARG A 44 -3.57 -8.85 5.30
C ARG A 44 -3.99 -9.90 6.31
N TYR A 45 -5.11 -9.69 6.98
CA TYR A 45 -5.72 -10.73 7.79
C TYR A 45 -7.08 -11.07 7.26
N SER A 46 -7.22 -12.36 6.97
CA SER A 46 -8.48 -12.99 6.67
C SER A 46 -8.81 -14.03 7.74
N ASP A 47 -10.04 -14.00 8.23
CA ASP A 47 -10.67 -15.18 8.83
C ASP A 47 -11.26 -16.05 7.71
N GLU A 48 -11.43 -17.35 7.96
CA GLU A 48 -12.30 -18.18 7.12
C GLU A 48 -13.72 -18.16 7.70
N GLU A 49 -14.64 -17.49 7.02
CA GLU A 49 -16.07 -17.51 7.34
C GLU A 49 -16.81 -18.36 6.30
N LYS A 50 -17.37 -19.51 6.73
CA LYS A 50 -18.13 -20.44 5.88
C LYS A 50 -17.37 -20.91 4.61
N GLY A 51 -16.05 -21.07 4.71
CA GLY A 51 -15.19 -21.51 3.60
C GLY A 51 -14.81 -20.41 2.61
N ALA A 52 -15.10 -19.14 2.92
CA ALA A 52 -14.63 -17.98 2.18
C ALA A 52 -13.73 -17.09 3.06
N LEU A 53 -12.78 -16.39 2.44
CA LEU A 53 -11.96 -15.41 3.13
C LEU A 53 -12.84 -14.23 3.59
N ALA A 54 -12.62 -13.74 4.80
CA ALA A 54 -13.31 -12.57 5.35
C ALA A 54 -12.30 -11.63 5.99
N TYR A 55 -12.37 -10.34 5.69
CA TYR A 55 -11.41 -9.34 6.17
C TYR A 55 -12.07 -8.42 7.21
N PRO A 56 -12.09 -8.81 8.49
CA PRO A 56 -12.89 -8.12 9.51
C PRO A 56 -12.47 -6.67 9.74
N VAL A 57 -11.17 -6.35 9.61
CA VAL A 57 -10.68 -4.97 9.76
C VAL A 57 -11.24 -4.07 8.66
N ALA A 58 -11.18 -4.53 7.40
CA ALA A 58 -11.69 -3.79 6.24
C ALA A 58 -13.22 -3.69 6.26
N ARG A 59 -13.92 -4.78 6.64
CA ARG A 59 -15.37 -4.79 6.82
C ARG A 59 -15.84 -3.75 7.81
N ASP A 60 -15.25 -3.77 9.00
CA ASP A 60 -15.67 -2.89 10.09
C ASP A 60 -15.30 -1.43 9.77
N TYR A 61 -14.13 -1.18 9.17
CA TYR A 61 -13.74 0.13 8.65
C TYR A 61 -14.73 0.65 7.59
N ALA A 62 -15.06 -0.14 6.58
CA ALA A 62 -15.95 0.28 5.49
C ALA A 62 -17.34 0.64 6.01
N LYS A 63 -17.88 -0.17 6.93
CA LYS A 63 -19.16 0.08 7.57
C LYS A 63 -19.16 1.38 8.39
N GLU A 64 -18.15 1.59 9.23
CA GLU A 64 -18.06 2.77 10.09
C GLU A 64 -17.84 4.05 9.29
N THR A 65 -16.96 4.00 8.29
CA THR A 65 -16.66 5.14 7.42
C THR A 65 -17.87 5.50 6.56
N LEU A 66 -18.60 4.51 6.03
CA LEU A 66 -19.88 4.73 5.34
C LEU A 66 -20.88 5.46 6.23
N GLN A 67 -21.14 4.90 7.42
CA GLN A 67 -22.08 5.50 8.37
C GLN A 67 -21.67 6.93 8.75
N THR A 68 -20.38 7.16 8.96
CA THR A 68 -19.85 8.50 9.25
C THR A 68 -20.11 9.46 8.10
N LEU A 69 -19.71 9.11 6.88
CA LEU A 69 -19.81 9.99 5.72
C LEU A 69 -21.26 10.21 5.23
N THR A 70 -22.17 9.26 5.45
CA THR A 70 -23.57 9.40 4.99
C THR A 70 -24.50 9.94 6.08
N ALA A 71 -24.32 9.51 7.34
CA ALA A 71 -25.25 9.84 8.42
C ALA A 71 -24.78 10.99 9.33
N GLN A 72 -23.52 11.42 9.24
CA GLN A 72 -23.03 12.54 10.06
C GLN A 72 -22.65 13.77 9.22
N VAL A 73 -22.54 13.64 7.90
CA VAL A 73 -22.13 14.73 7.01
C VAL A 73 -23.24 15.06 6.01
N GLN A 74 -23.57 16.34 5.92
CA GLN A 74 -24.37 16.91 4.83
C GLN A 74 -23.42 17.58 3.82
N TRP A 75 -23.55 17.19 2.55
CA TRP A 75 -22.74 17.62 1.43
C TRP A 75 -23.50 18.63 0.58
N GLY A 76 -23.35 19.92 0.85
CA GLY A 76 -24.18 20.96 0.23
C GLY A 76 -25.64 20.80 0.66
N GLU A 77 -26.53 20.53 -0.29
CA GLU A 77 -27.94 20.22 -0.02
C GLU A 77 -28.20 18.73 0.24
N ALA A 78 -27.27 17.85 -0.14
CA ALA A 78 -27.46 16.41 -0.03
C ALA A 78 -27.12 15.90 1.37
N TYR A 79 -28.09 15.23 2.00
CA TYR A 79 -27.89 14.53 3.26
C TYR A 79 -28.42 13.10 3.14
N PHE A 80 -27.52 12.14 3.34
CA PHE A 80 -27.82 10.72 3.16
C PHE A 80 -28.19 10.02 4.47
N GLY A 81 -28.31 10.75 5.58
CA GLY A 81 -28.66 10.17 6.87
C GLY A 81 -30.12 9.71 6.94
N PRO A 82 -30.49 8.96 7.99
CA PRO A 82 -31.87 8.52 8.19
C PRO A 82 -32.87 9.69 8.20
N PRO A 83 -34.11 9.52 7.72
CA PRO A 83 -35.13 10.56 7.78
C PRO A 83 -35.30 11.13 9.19
N GLY A 84 -35.29 12.46 9.32
CA GLY A 84 -35.43 13.16 10.61
C GLY A 84 -34.15 13.23 11.45
N SER A 85 -33.03 12.64 11.00
CA SER A 85 -31.74 12.82 11.66
C SER A 85 -31.10 14.18 11.32
N THR A 86 -30.22 14.65 12.20
CA THR A 86 -29.50 15.92 12.02
C THR A 86 -28.02 15.63 11.73
N PRO A 87 -27.44 16.19 10.66
CA PRO A 87 -26.01 16.04 10.39
C PRO A 87 -25.17 16.70 11.49
N THR A 88 -24.08 16.05 11.86
CA THR A 88 -23.05 16.61 12.74
C THR A 88 -22.26 17.71 12.04
N LEU A 89 -21.94 17.51 10.76
CA LEU A 89 -21.14 18.41 9.94
C LEU A 89 -21.91 18.81 8.68
N LYS A 90 -21.93 20.11 8.37
CA LYS A 90 -22.54 20.65 7.15
C LYS A 90 -21.46 21.31 6.33
N LEU A 91 -21.19 20.76 5.16
CA LEU A 91 -20.10 21.18 4.30
C LEU A 91 -20.62 21.96 3.10
N GLN A 92 -19.83 22.91 2.61
CA GLN A 92 -20.07 23.64 1.37
C GLN A 92 -18.86 23.52 0.44
N TRP A 93 -19.09 23.67 -0.87
CA TRP A 93 -18.01 23.66 -1.85
C TRP A 93 -17.65 25.07 -2.32
N PRO A 94 -16.35 25.41 -2.43
CA PRO A 94 -15.18 24.63 -2.02
C PRO A 94 -15.05 24.49 -0.50
N LEU A 95 -14.46 23.38 -0.02
CA LEU A 95 -14.25 23.14 1.40
C LEU A 95 -13.31 24.19 2.02
N ALA A 96 -13.78 24.91 3.04
CA ALA A 96 -12.96 25.81 3.83
C ALA A 96 -11.88 25.05 4.62
N GLN A 97 -10.83 25.73 5.08
CA GLN A 97 -9.76 25.08 5.85
C GLN A 97 -10.26 24.49 7.19
N THR A 98 -11.27 25.13 7.80
CA THR A 98 -11.94 24.63 9.01
C THR A 98 -12.71 23.36 8.70
N ASP A 99 -13.52 23.37 7.64
CA ASP A 99 -14.28 22.20 7.16
C ASP A 99 -13.36 21.01 6.83
N GLN A 100 -12.19 21.29 6.25
CA GLN A 100 -11.17 20.27 6.00
C GLN A 100 -10.67 19.63 7.30
N THR A 101 -10.49 20.44 8.34
CA THR A 101 -10.04 19.97 9.66
C THR A 101 -11.15 19.17 10.34
N ASP A 102 -12.37 19.70 10.36
CA ASP A 102 -13.53 19.05 11.00
C ASP A 102 -13.86 17.69 10.35
N LEU A 103 -13.82 17.59 9.01
CA LEU A 103 -14.00 16.32 8.32
C LEU A 103 -12.86 15.33 8.62
N SER A 104 -11.62 15.81 8.72
CA SER A 104 -10.48 14.95 9.07
C SER A 104 -10.59 14.42 10.50
N ASP A 105 -11.01 15.25 11.45
CA ASP A 105 -11.21 14.84 12.84
C ASP A 105 -12.41 13.90 13.00
N LEU A 106 -13.46 14.09 12.19
CA LEU A 106 -14.60 13.16 12.13
C LEU A 106 -14.20 11.76 11.62
N LEU A 107 -13.27 11.67 10.65
CA LEU A 107 -12.81 10.39 10.08
C LEU A 107 -11.70 9.71 10.90
N ARG A 108 -10.99 10.47 11.74
CA ARG A 108 -9.84 9.97 12.51
C ARG A 108 -10.16 8.74 13.36
N PRO A 109 -11.32 8.63 14.04
CA PRO A 109 -11.66 7.44 14.81
C PRO A 109 -11.74 6.16 13.95
N CYS A 110 -12.33 6.25 12.75
CA CYS A 110 -12.45 5.10 11.83
C CYS A 110 -11.06 4.57 11.43
N VAL A 111 -10.15 5.47 11.07
CA VAL A 111 -8.77 5.13 10.69
C VAL A 111 -7.98 4.62 11.89
N THR A 112 -8.10 5.28 13.05
CA THR A 112 -7.43 4.86 14.29
C THR A 112 -7.80 3.44 14.66
N LYS A 113 -9.10 3.11 14.60
CA LYS A 113 -9.58 1.77 14.91
C LYS A 113 -9.03 0.74 13.93
N ALA A 114 -9.01 1.06 12.64
CA ALA A 114 -8.45 0.18 11.62
C ALA A 114 -6.96 -0.10 11.85
N LEU A 115 -6.16 0.94 12.13
CA LEU A 115 -4.72 0.84 12.31
C LEU A 115 -4.32 0.12 13.60
N THR A 116 -5.08 0.32 14.68
CA THR A 116 -4.72 -0.18 16.03
C THR A 116 -5.29 -1.55 16.36
N ARG A 117 -6.16 -2.08 15.50
CA ARG A 117 -6.81 -3.36 15.77
C ARG A 117 -5.79 -4.49 15.83
N SER A 118 -5.73 -5.16 16.97
CA SER A 118 -4.81 -6.26 17.26
C SER A 118 -5.15 -7.57 16.55
N THR A 119 -6.27 -7.65 15.82
CA THR A 119 -6.60 -8.80 14.98
C THR A 119 -5.38 -9.16 14.13
N ALA A 120 -5.01 -10.45 14.12
CA ALA A 120 -3.79 -10.99 13.46
C ALA A 120 -2.43 -10.55 14.02
N GLY A 121 -2.41 -9.78 15.10
CA GLY A 121 -1.19 -9.33 15.76
C GLY A 121 -0.42 -8.19 15.07
N PHE A 122 -0.95 -7.57 14.01
CA PHE A 122 -0.26 -6.49 13.28
C PHE A 122 -0.89 -5.09 13.46
N GLY A 123 -1.78 -4.89 14.44
CA GLY A 123 -2.24 -3.55 14.82
C GLY A 123 -1.10 -2.71 15.41
N ILE A 124 -0.94 -1.46 14.97
CA ILE A 124 0.10 -0.57 15.51
C ILE A 124 -0.34 0.08 16.84
N PRO A 125 0.59 0.52 17.69
CA PRO A 125 0.24 1.31 18.88
C PRO A 125 -0.50 2.59 18.51
N SER A 126 -1.39 3.07 19.38
CA SER A 126 -2.12 4.33 19.18
C SER A 126 -1.19 5.53 18.97
N ASP A 127 -0.04 5.54 19.63
CA ASP A 127 0.96 6.60 19.51
C ASP A 127 1.68 6.60 18.14
N ALA A 128 1.51 5.55 17.35
CA ALA A 128 2.00 5.44 15.99
C ALA A 128 0.97 5.86 14.93
N VAL A 129 -0.29 6.09 15.31
CA VAL A 129 -1.31 6.59 14.38
C VAL A 129 -0.97 8.03 13.97
N PRO A 130 -1.04 8.38 12.66
CA PRO A 130 -0.70 9.72 12.19
C PRO A 130 -1.54 10.81 12.87
N LYS A 131 -0.87 11.69 13.63
CA LYS A 131 -1.49 12.88 14.22
C LYS A 131 -1.82 13.89 13.12
N ASN A 132 -0.94 14.03 12.14
CA ASN A 132 -1.14 14.90 11.00
C ASN A 132 -1.90 14.18 9.87
N MET A 133 -3.14 13.80 10.18
CA MET A 133 -4.11 13.33 9.18
C MET A 133 -4.93 14.52 8.73
N GLY A 134 -4.98 14.78 7.43
CA GLY A 134 -5.75 15.90 6.91
C GLY A 134 -6.16 15.72 5.46
N ILE A 135 -7.21 16.41 5.07
CA ILE A 135 -7.62 16.53 3.67
C ILE A 135 -7.18 17.89 3.10
N TYR A 136 -7.01 17.96 1.79
CA TYR A 136 -6.62 19.18 1.09
C TYR A 136 -7.22 19.26 -0.31
N LEU A 137 -7.35 20.47 -0.83
CA LEU A 137 -7.66 20.72 -2.24
C LEU A 137 -6.35 21.02 -2.98
N PRO A 138 -5.99 20.25 -4.02
CA PRO A 138 -4.78 20.52 -4.78
C PRO A 138 -4.90 21.86 -5.50
N PRO A 139 -3.82 22.64 -5.61
CA PRO A 139 -3.81 23.81 -6.47
C PRO A 139 -4.00 23.39 -7.93
N ALA A 140 -4.64 24.25 -8.74
CA ALA A 140 -4.96 23.96 -10.15
C ALA A 140 -3.75 23.61 -11.04
N SER A 141 -2.53 23.88 -10.58
CA SER A 141 -1.27 23.57 -11.25
C SER A 141 -0.74 22.15 -10.98
N ARG A 142 -1.33 21.38 -10.05
CA ARG A 142 -0.94 19.98 -9.85
C ARG A 142 -1.61 19.08 -10.90
N PRO A 143 -0.88 18.11 -11.48
CA PRO A 143 -1.46 17.14 -12.40
C PRO A 143 -2.66 16.42 -11.78
N ALA A 144 -3.68 16.15 -12.58
CA ALA A 144 -4.77 15.27 -12.19
C ALA A 144 -4.21 13.86 -11.90
N GLY A 145 -4.54 13.29 -10.74
CA GLY A 145 -4.23 11.88 -10.44
C GLY A 145 -3.76 11.57 -9.01
N GLU A 146 -3.17 12.53 -8.28
CA GLU A 146 -2.81 12.32 -6.86
C GLU A 146 -4.08 12.30 -6.00
N GLN A 147 -4.48 11.13 -5.48
CA GLN A 147 -5.66 10.99 -4.61
C GLN A 147 -5.30 11.13 -3.12
N GLY A 148 -4.09 10.75 -2.75
CA GLY A 148 -3.59 10.86 -1.40
C GLY A 148 -2.10 10.51 -1.33
N ALA A 149 -1.52 10.70 -0.15
CA ALA A 149 -0.18 10.24 0.17
C ALA A 149 0.01 10.12 1.69
N PHE A 150 0.60 9.00 2.11
CA PHE A 150 1.30 8.86 3.38
C PHE A 150 2.76 9.30 3.23
N THR A 151 3.17 10.29 4.02
CA THR A 151 4.53 10.83 4.03
C THR A 151 5.30 10.35 5.25
N VAL A 152 6.33 9.52 5.03
CA VAL A 152 7.13 8.92 6.10
C VAL A 152 8.00 9.93 6.87
N ASN A 153 8.42 11.02 6.21
CA ASN A 153 9.38 11.96 6.77
C ASN A 153 8.80 12.80 7.93
N ASP A 154 7.50 13.08 7.89
CA ASP A 154 6.78 13.77 8.96
C ASP A 154 5.69 12.92 9.61
N TRP A 155 5.49 11.70 9.11
CA TRP A 155 4.48 10.74 9.55
C TRP A 155 3.05 11.28 9.39
N SER A 156 2.79 11.88 8.22
CA SER A 156 1.49 12.49 7.87
C SER A 156 0.73 11.69 6.83
N LEU A 157 -0.60 11.81 6.85
CA LEU A 157 -1.51 11.25 5.85
C LEU A 157 -2.33 12.40 5.27
N ARG A 158 -2.23 12.61 3.96
CA ARG A 158 -2.92 13.68 3.25
C ARG A 158 -3.78 13.13 2.13
N LEU A 159 -5.05 13.52 2.07
CA LEU A 159 -5.95 13.15 0.97
C LEU A 159 -6.35 14.38 0.15
N ASN A 160 -6.29 14.24 -1.17
CA ASN A 160 -6.89 15.17 -2.10
C ASN A 160 -8.41 14.95 -2.08
N VAL A 161 -9.21 15.98 -1.82
CA VAL A 161 -10.69 15.89 -1.78
C VAL A 161 -11.39 16.48 -3.00
N GLY A 162 -10.66 16.66 -4.10
CA GLY A 162 -11.19 17.12 -5.39
C GLY A 162 -12.36 16.25 -5.91
N MET A 163 -12.32 14.94 -5.69
CA MET A 163 -13.40 14.02 -6.09
C MET A 163 -14.73 14.31 -5.38
N LEU A 164 -14.71 14.92 -4.20
CA LEU A 164 -15.94 15.22 -3.45
C LEU A 164 -16.77 16.33 -4.08
N LYS A 165 -16.23 17.08 -5.05
CA LYS A 165 -16.96 18.15 -5.75
C LYS A 165 -18.32 17.69 -6.26
N ALA A 166 -18.42 16.46 -6.76
CA ALA A 166 -19.66 15.89 -7.28
C ALA A 166 -20.78 15.79 -6.23
N MET A 167 -20.42 15.57 -4.95
CA MET A 167 -21.40 15.45 -3.86
C MET A 167 -22.23 16.72 -3.68
N PHE A 168 -21.62 17.89 -3.92
CA PHE A 168 -22.25 19.20 -3.72
C PHE A 168 -23.16 19.61 -4.88
N GLY A 169 -23.22 18.83 -5.95
CA GLY A 169 -24.14 19.03 -7.07
C GLY A 169 -25.50 18.37 -6.86
N ILE A 170 -25.65 17.51 -5.84
CA ILE A 170 -26.88 16.75 -5.56
C ILE A 170 -27.82 17.62 -4.73
N ARG A 171 -29.05 17.85 -5.22
CA ARG A 171 -30.06 18.64 -4.50
C ARG A 171 -30.76 17.80 -3.43
N ALA A 172 -31.32 18.46 -2.42
CA ALA A 172 -32.01 17.77 -1.31
C ALA A 172 -33.13 16.82 -1.79
N GLY A 173 -33.88 17.21 -2.82
CA GLY A 173 -34.96 16.40 -3.42
C GLY A 173 -34.48 15.30 -4.39
N GLU A 174 -33.19 15.23 -4.68
CA GLU A 174 -32.58 14.27 -5.61
C GLU A 174 -31.86 13.13 -4.88
N VAL A 175 -31.73 13.20 -3.55
CA VAL A 175 -31.09 12.15 -2.74
C VAL A 175 -31.87 10.84 -2.88
N ALA A 176 -31.20 9.81 -3.37
CA ALA A 176 -31.79 8.50 -3.56
C ALA A 176 -32.16 7.87 -2.20
N PRO A 177 -33.40 7.37 -2.04
CA PRO A 177 -33.82 6.68 -0.81
C PRO A 177 -33.05 5.36 -0.65
N GLU A 178 -32.98 4.83 0.57
CA GLU A 178 -32.31 3.55 0.85
C GLU A 178 -32.91 2.36 0.06
N SER A 179 -34.19 2.44 -0.30
CA SER A 179 -34.86 1.44 -1.15
C SER A 179 -34.34 1.41 -2.59
N ASP A 180 -33.76 2.51 -3.08
CA ASP A 180 -33.11 2.59 -4.39
C ASP A 180 -31.59 2.48 -4.24
N ALA A 181 -31.14 1.28 -3.88
CA ALA A 181 -29.74 0.99 -3.60
C ALA A 181 -28.82 1.23 -4.82
N ALA A 182 -29.34 1.13 -6.04
CA ALA A 182 -28.57 1.35 -7.27
C ALA A 182 -28.25 2.84 -7.43
N SER A 183 -29.27 3.71 -7.50
CA SER A 183 -29.07 5.16 -7.61
C SER A 183 -28.29 5.71 -6.42
N ARG A 184 -28.53 5.17 -5.22
CA ARG A 184 -27.80 5.57 -4.01
C ARG A 184 -26.32 5.19 -4.08
N THR A 185 -25.98 4.02 -4.63
CA THR A 185 -24.58 3.60 -4.85
C THR A 185 -23.86 4.58 -5.76
N ASP A 186 -24.51 4.99 -6.85
CA ASP A 186 -23.92 5.93 -7.82
C ASP A 186 -23.72 7.31 -7.20
N GLN A 187 -24.69 7.81 -6.42
CA GLN A 187 -24.59 9.12 -5.77
C GLN A 187 -23.48 9.22 -4.73
N ILE A 188 -23.18 8.13 -4.01
CA ILE A 188 -22.15 8.12 -2.95
C ILE A 188 -20.81 7.54 -3.41
N GLU A 189 -20.63 7.25 -4.70
CA GLU A 189 -19.36 6.78 -5.26
C GLU A 189 -18.16 7.68 -4.89
N PRO A 190 -18.27 9.03 -4.91
CA PRO A 190 -17.16 9.88 -4.46
C PRO A 190 -16.74 9.66 -3.00
N LEU A 191 -17.70 9.31 -2.12
CA LEU A 191 -17.43 8.99 -0.71
C LEU A 191 -16.73 7.63 -0.57
N GLN A 192 -17.09 6.67 -1.42
CA GLN A 192 -16.39 5.39 -1.51
C GLN A 192 -14.94 5.57 -1.94
N ILE A 193 -14.68 6.37 -2.98
CA ILE A 193 -13.31 6.65 -3.47
C ILE A 193 -12.48 7.31 -2.35
N LEU A 194 -13.07 8.24 -1.60
CA LEU A 194 -12.42 8.83 -0.42
C LEU A 194 -12.07 7.75 0.63
N ALA A 195 -13.03 6.88 0.97
CA ALA A 195 -12.85 5.83 1.96
C ALA A 195 -11.80 4.79 1.56
N ASP A 196 -11.78 4.41 0.28
CA ASP A 196 -10.77 3.55 -0.35
C ASP A 196 -9.38 4.17 -0.22
N THR A 197 -9.22 5.40 -0.73
CA THR A 197 -7.94 6.13 -0.68
C THR A 197 -7.44 6.28 0.75
N LEU A 198 -8.33 6.63 1.69
CA LEU A 198 -7.97 6.77 3.10
C LEU A 198 -7.46 5.46 3.70
N TYR A 199 -8.09 4.33 3.37
CA TYR A 199 -7.68 3.03 3.86
C TYR A 199 -6.35 2.58 3.24
N HIS A 200 -6.17 2.83 1.93
CA HIS A 200 -4.93 2.60 1.21
C HIS A 200 -3.75 3.37 1.84
N GLU A 201 -3.90 4.67 2.05
CA GLU A 201 -2.83 5.49 2.65
C GLU A 201 -2.58 5.15 4.13
N ALA A 202 -3.64 4.85 4.88
CA ALA A 202 -3.50 4.36 6.25
C ALA A 202 -2.71 3.05 6.26
N ARG A 203 -2.91 2.19 5.27
CA ARG A 203 -2.18 0.93 5.17
C ARG A 203 -0.67 1.15 5.03
N HIS A 204 -0.23 2.16 4.27
CA HIS A 204 1.19 2.51 4.24
C HIS A 204 1.74 2.86 5.62
N CYS A 205 1.01 3.60 6.45
CA CYS A 205 1.44 3.87 7.83
C CYS A 205 1.72 2.59 8.62
N GLN A 206 0.82 1.60 8.55
CA GLN A 206 0.97 0.31 9.21
C GLN A 206 2.18 -0.48 8.68
N GLN A 207 2.35 -0.53 7.36
CA GLN A 207 3.49 -1.19 6.71
C GLN A 207 4.81 -0.59 7.16
N TRP A 208 4.95 0.74 7.08
CA TRP A 208 6.18 1.43 7.45
C TRP A 208 6.54 1.23 8.91
N PHE A 209 5.56 1.26 9.82
CA PHE A 209 5.80 1.01 11.24
C PHE A 209 6.43 -0.36 11.48
N TRP A 210 5.87 -1.42 10.88
CA TRP A 210 6.37 -2.77 11.07
C TRP A 210 7.66 -3.06 10.32
N ILE A 211 7.88 -2.41 9.18
CA ILE A 211 9.15 -2.46 8.46
C ILE A 211 10.25 -1.83 9.31
N TYR A 212 10.00 -0.67 9.93
CA TYR A 212 10.94 -0.04 10.86
C TYR A 212 11.26 -0.97 12.04
N ALA A 213 10.24 -1.56 12.66
CA ALA A 213 10.44 -2.53 13.73
C ALA A 213 11.33 -3.70 13.29
N LEU A 214 11.07 -4.29 12.11
CA LEU A 214 11.85 -5.40 11.58
C LEU A 214 13.32 -5.05 11.36
N VAL A 215 13.61 -3.95 10.66
CA VAL A 215 14.98 -3.59 10.28
C VAL A 215 15.81 -3.11 11.48
N GLN A 216 15.17 -2.53 12.50
CA GLN A 216 15.83 -2.03 13.70
C GLN A 216 16.09 -3.14 14.74
N GLN A 217 15.11 -4.04 14.95
CA GLN A 217 15.23 -5.10 15.97
C GLN A 217 15.99 -6.33 15.46
N TYR A 218 15.94 -6.60 14.15
CA TYR A 218 16.57 -7.77 13.53
C TYR A 218 17.48 -7.36 12.35
N PRO A 219 18.51 -6.54 12.58
CA PRO A 219 19.41 -6.09 11.51
C PRO A 219 20.15 -7.24 10.83
N ASP A 220 20.38 -8.35 11.55
CA ASP A 220 21.00 -9.56 11.04
C ASP A 220 20.14 -10.33 10.02
N ASN A 221 18.87 -9.97 9.87
CA ASN A 221 18.04 -10.42 8.75
C ASN A 221 18.51 -9.87 7.40
N PHE A 222 19.34 -8.83 7.40
CA PHE A 222 19.78 -8.09 6.21
C PHE A 222 21.31 -8.04 6.09
N PRO A 223 22.02 -9.18 6.07
CA PRO A 223 23.49 -9.22 6.15
C PRO A 223 24.18 -8.50 4.98
N SER A 224 23.54 -8.49 3.80
CA SER A 224 24.08 -7.84 2.60
C SER A 224 23.83 -6.32 2.56
N THR A 225 22.97 -5.80 3.43
CA THR A 225 22.57 -4.38 3.46
C THR A 225 22.52 -3.88 4.91
N PRO A 226 23.65 -3.88 5.63
CA PRO A 226 23.67 -3.60 7.08
C PRO A 226 23.19 -2.18 7.42
N ASN A 227 23.28 -1.24 6.49
CA ASN A 227 22.83 0.14 6.68
C ASN A 227 21.31 0.31 6.72
N ILE A 228 20.53 -0.71 6.33
CA ILE A 228 19.07 -0.67 6.36
C ILE A 228 18.51 -0.43 7.77
N ALA A 229 19.23 -0.81 8.82
CA ALA A 229 18.81 -0.57 10.20
C ALA A 229 18.87 0.91 10.62
N GLN A 230 19.70 1.71 9.93
CA GLN A 230 19.84 3.16 10.19
C GLN A 230 18.85 3.99 9.36
N TRP A 231 18.31 3.42 8.28
CA TRP A 231 17.42 4.08 7.33
C TRP A 231 16.17 4.73 7.95
N PRO A 232 15.47 4.11 8.93
CA PRO A 232 14.32 4.74 9.59
C PRO A 232 14.66 6.10 10.22
N THR A 233 15.78 6.17 10.94
CA THR A 233 16.25 7.41 11.60
C THR A 233 16.60 8.48 10.57
N VAL A 234 17.15 8.11 9.42
CA VAL A 234 17.45 9.06 8.34
C VAL A 234 16.17 9.66 7.75
N LEU A 235 15.17 8.82 7.46
CA LEU A 235 13.89 9.29 6.94
C LEU A 235 13.19 10.26 7.89
N ALA A 236 13.20 9.94 9.20
CA ALA A 236 12.62 10.80 10.24
C ALA A 236 13.45 12.05 10.56
N SER A 237 14.65 12.18 10.00
CA SER A 237 15.57 13.32 10.23
C SER A 237 15.43 14.45 9.22
N GLY A 238 14.50 14.36 8.26
CA GLY A 238 14.29 15.39 7.23
C GLY A 238 14.09 16.80 7.81
N ASP A 239 14.70 17.81 7.17
CA ASP A 239 14.62 19.23 7.54
C ASP A 239 13.22 19.78 7.25
N ASN A 240 12.29 19.59 8.18
CA ASN A 240 10.95 20.15 8.08
C ASN A 240 10.87 21.46 8.87
N ARG A 241 11.02 22.56 8.14
CA ARG A 241 10.80 23.96 8.58
C ARG A 241 9.35 24.26 8.96
N HIS A 242 8.50 23.24 9.07
CA HIS A 242 7.12 23.35 9.52
C HIS A 242 6.99 22.64 10.86
N VAL A 243 6.92 23.45 11.93
CA VAL A 243 6.80 23.07 13.35
C VAL A 243 5.48 22.31 13.67
N ARG A 244 4.66 21.97 12.68
CA ARG A 244 3.41 21.22 12.90
C ARG A 244 3.73 19.74 13.13
N ILE A 245 4.04 19.42 14.38
CA ILE A 245 4.10 18.07 14.99
C ILE A 245 4.81 17.04 14.09
N ASN A 246 6.15 17.07 14.05
CA ASN A 246 6.93 15.99 13.45
C ASN A 246 6.89 14.76 14.38
N GLN A 247 6.00 13.81 14.09
CA GLN A 247 5.80 12.58 14.85
C GLN A 247 6.79 11.46 14.46
N ALA A 248 7.40 11.54 13.26
CA ALA A 248 8.21 10.47 12.67
C ALA A 248 9.31 9.94 13.60
N ARG A 249 10.03 10.84 14.30
CA ARG A 249 11.10 10.43 15.23
C ARG A 249 10.56 9.61 16.41
N SER A 250 9.42 10.00 16.97
CA SER A 250 8.79 9.27 18.08
C SER A 250 8.36 7.88 17.62
N VAL A 251 7.85 7.77 16.39
CA VAL A 251 7.45 6.51 15.79
C VAL A 251 8.63 5.59 15.53
N VAL A 252 9.74 6.11 15.01
CA VAL A 252 10.98 5.33 14.81
C VAL A 252 11.48 4.76 16.15
N THR A 253 11.46 5.54 17.22
CA THR A 253 11.83 5.07 18.56
C THR A 253 10.86 3.99 19.07
N LEU A 254 9.55 4.20 18.86
CA LEU A 254 8.53 3.25 19.28
C LEU A 254 8.64 1.92 18.52
N ALA A 255 8.77 1.97 17.20
CA ALA A 255 8.95 0.80 16.34
C ALA A 255 10.18 -0.03 16.74
N ALA A 256 11.28 0.61 17.16
CA ALA A 256 12.49 -0.07 17.61
C ALA A 256 12.31 -0.95 18.87
N SER A 257 11.22 -0.75 19.63
CA SER A 257 10.94 -1.47 20.89
C SER A 257 9.63 -2.24 20.91
N GLN A 258 8.73 -1.98 19.96
CA GLN A 258 7.44 -2.66 19.87
C GLN A 258 7.64 -4.12 19.46
N PRO A 259 7.13 -5.11 20.22
CA PRO A 259 7.17 -6.51 19.82
C PRO A 259 6.61 -6.71 18.41
N ILE A 260 7.43 -7.29 17.52
CA ILE A 260 7.06 -7.56 16.13
C ILE A 260 6.03 -8.70 16.06
N PRO A 261 5.11 -8.73 15.06
CA PRO A 261 4.26 -9.88 14.81
C PRO A 261 5.09 -11.16 14.66
N THR A 262 4.61 -12.25 15.25
CA THR A 262 5.32 -13.56 15.24
C THR A 262 4.91 -14.46 14.08
N ASP A 263 3.90 -14.08 13.29
CA ASP A 263 3.49 -14.84 12.12
C ASP A 263 4.62 -14.87 11.07
N PRO A 264 5.11 -16.06 10.67
CA PRO A 264 6.22 -16.17 9.73
C PRO A 264 5.92 -15.63 8.31
N LEU A 265 4.67 -15.71 7.83
CA LEU A 265 4.28 -15.22 6.51
C LEU A 265 4.21 -13.69 6.51
N VAL A 266 3.71 -13.11 7.59
CA VAL A 266 3.72 -11.66 7.82
C VAL A 266 5.16 -11.14 7.87
N LEU A 267 6.03 -11.77 8.65
CA LEU A 267 7.44 -11.39 8.73
C LEU A 267 8.17 -11.54 7.39
N ALA A 268 7.87 -12.59 6.62
CA ALA A 268 8.44 -12.80 5.29
C ALA A 268 7.96 -11.72 4.29
N SER A 269 6.69 -11.28 4.40
CA SER A 269 6.15 -10.15 3.64
C SER A 269 6.83 -8.84 4.01
N LEU A 270 6.95 -8.55 5.31
CA LEU A 270 7.62 -7.36 5.82
C LEU A 270 9.07 -7.29 5.35
N LYS A 271 9.80 -8.41 5.36
CA LYS A 271 11.17 -8.48 4.86
C LYS A 271 11.26 -8.11 3.37
N ARG A 272 10.35 -8.62 2.55
CA ARG A 272 10.29 -8.32 1.11
C ARG A 272 9.97 -6.86 0.84
N MET A 273 8.97 -6.31 1.54
CA MET A 273 8.64 -4.89 1.45
C MET A 273 9.82 -4.01 1.93
N ALA A 274 10.50 -4.39 3.01
CA ALA A 274 11.63 -3.65 3.56
C ALA A 274 12.78 -3.50 2.55
N VAL A 275 13.19 -4.59 1.88
CA VAL A 275 14.28 -4.53 0.90
C VAL A 275 13.87 -3.73 -0.34
N GLY A 276 12.63 -3.87 -0.81
CA GLY A 276 12.10 -3.09 -1.92
C GLY A 276 12.03 -1.59 -1.62
N LEU A 277 11.46 -1.21 -0.48
CA LEU A 277 11.33 0.19 -0.05
C LEU A 277 12.68 0.84 0.27
N TYR A 278 13.63 0.06 0.82
CA TYR A 278 14.98 0.56 1.06
C TYR A 278 15.67 0.90 -0.26
N LEU A 279 15.64 -0.01 -1.24
CA LEU A 279 16.19 0.25 -2.57
C LEU A 279 15.50 1.44 -3.25
N TYR A 280 14.18 1.51 -3.18
CA TYR A 280 13.39 2.63 -3.69
C TYR A 280 13.87 3.96 -3.09
N THR A 281 14.07 4.00 -1.77
CA THR A 281 14.54 5.22 -1.09
C THR A 281 15.96 5.60 -1.49
N LEU A 282 16.88 4.63 -1.61
CA LEU A 282 18.23 4.89 -2.11
C LEU A 282 18.18 5.46 -3.55
N ASN A 283 17.26 4.96 -4.38
CA ASN A 283 17.07 5.47 -5.74
C ASN A 283 16.54 6.92 -5.76
N ILE A 284 15.58 7.24 -4.89
CA ILE A 284 15.12 8.62 -4.67
C ILE A 284 16.28 9.52 -4.24
N TRP A 285 17.12 9.07 -3.31
CA TRP A 285 18.29 9.84 -2.88
C TRP A 285 19.31 10.07 -3.99
N ARG A 286 19.50 9.08 -4.87
CA ARG A 286 20.37 9.18 -6.05
C ARG A 286 19.88 10.22 -7.06
N TYR A 287 18.58 10.26 -7.31
CA TYR A 287 17.97 11.10 -8.35
C TYR A 287 17.19 12.32 -7.80
N ASN A 288 17.49 12.72 -6.57
CA ASN A 288 16.83 13.87 -5.95
C ASN A 288 17.09 15.15 -6.77
N LYS A 289 16.01 15.87 -7.10
CA LYS A 289 16.04 17.10 -7.90
C LYS A 289 16.88 18.22 -7.28
N ALA A 290 17.04 18.23 -5.96
CA ALA A 290 17.89 19.18 -5.23
C ALA A 290 19.39 18.77 -5.22
N GLY A 291 19.75 17.69 -5.90
CA GLY A 291 21.06 17.06 -5.87
C GLY A 291 21.06 15.77 -5.06
N VAL A 292 22.06 14.93 -5.29
CA VAL A 292 22.21 13.63 -4.63
C VAL A 292 22.17 13.80 -3.11
N HIS A 293 21.29 13.04 -2.45
CA HIS A 293 21.23 12.99 -0.99
C HIS A 293 22.14 11.89 -0.45
N TYR A 294 23.07 12.26 0.41
CA TYR A 294 23.94 11.33 1.12
C TYR A 294 23.45 11.17 2.56
N PRO A 295 22.88 10.01 2.96
CA PRO A 295 22.54 9.75 4.35
C PRO A 295 23.82 9.71 5.22
N PRO A 296 23.76 9.90 6.55
CA PRO A 296 24.95 9.95 7.41
C PRO A 296 25.91 8.76 7.33
N PHE A 297 25.42 7.58 6.94
CA PHE A 297 26.20 6.36 6.75
C PHE A 297 26.82 6.21 5.35
N ILE A 298 26.64 7.20 4.46
CA ILE A 298 27.20 7.28 3.10
C ILE A 298 27.83 8.66 2.92
N ARG A 299 29.08 8.72 2.49
CA ARG A 299 29.86 9.96 2.35
C ARG A 299 30.19 10.33 0.91
N THR A 300 30.08 9.37 -0.02
CA THR A 300 30.48 9.56 -1.41
C THR A 300 29.47 8.94 -2.38
N THR A 301 29.48 9.40 -3.63
CA THR A 301 28.72 8.79 -4.74
C THR A 301 29.05 7.31 -4.89
N ARG A 302 30.33 6.95 -4.76
CA ARG A 302 30.79 5.56 -4.84
C ARG A 302 30.16 4.70 -3.75
N GLU A 303 30.14 5.17 -2.51
CA GLU A 303 29.51 4.45 -1.40
C GLU A 303 28.00 4.30 -1.61
N LEU A 304 27.35 5.31 -2.19
CA LEU A 304 25.92 5.24 -2.54
C LEU A 304 25.67 4.19 -3.62
N ASP A 305 26.43 4.22 -4.71
CA ASP A 305 26.31 3.25 -5.80
C ASP A 305 26.60 1.82 -5.31
N GLU A 306 27.56 1.65 -4.39
CA GLU A 306 27.85 0.35 -3.76
C GLU A 306 26.70 -0.14 -2.87
N GLU A 307 26.06 0.74 -2.08
CA GLU A 307 24.88 0.41 -1.28
C GLU A 307 23.69 0.05 -2.18
N ILE A 308 23.42 0.84 -3.22
CA ILE A 308 22.38 0.55 -4.21
C ILE A 308 22.62 -0.80 -4.87
N ARG A 309 23.85 -1.10 -5.28
CA ARG A 309 24.19 -2.40 -5.88
C ARG A 309 23.91 -3.57 -4.93
N ARG A 310 24.26 -3.42 -3.65
CA ARG A 310 23.96 -4.44 -2.61
C ARG A 310 22.47 -4.60 -2.38
N ALA A 311 21.74 -3.50 -2.22
CA ALA A 311 20.29 -3.50 -2.02
C ALA A 311 19.55 -4.08 -3.23
N ARG A 312 19.98 -3.75 -4.45
CA ARG A 312 19.43 -4.30 -5.69
C ARG A 312 19.63 -5.80 -5.79
N ALA A 313 20.84 -6.30 -5.51
CA ALA A 313 21.09 -7.74 -5.52
C ALA A 313 20.22 -8.49 -4.49
N HIS A 314 20.05 -7.92 -3.30
CA HIS A 314 19.18 -8.49 -2.26
C HIS A 314 17.70 -8.45 -2.66
N ALA A 315 17.25 -7.37 -3.30
CA ALA A 315 15.88 -7.23 -3.80
C ALA A 315 15.57 -8.28 -4.88
N ILE A 316 16.48 -8.49 -5.85
CA ILE A 316 16.31 -9.51 -6.89
C ILE A 316 16.14 -10.90 -6.26
N ASP A 317 17.01 -11.24 -5.30
CA ASP A 317 16.96 -12.54 -4.62
C ASP A 317 15.65 -12.78 -3.86
N LEU A 318 15.12 -11.77 -3.16
CA LEU A 318 13.89 -11.90 -2.36
C LEU A 318 12.59 -11.77 -3.17
N LEU A 319 12.64 -11.08 -4.31
CA LEU A 319 11.46 -10.73 -5.12
C LEU A 319 11.36 -11.51 -6.45
N GLN A 320 12.24 -12.49 -6.69
CA GLN A 320 12.20 -13.32 -7.90
C GLN A 320 11.02 -14.32 -7.99
N HIS A 321 10.30 -14.58 -6.88
CA HIS A 321 9.23 -15.59 -6.81
C HIS A 321 7.97 -15.11 -6.08
N VAL A 322 7.65 -13.82 -6.18
CA VAL A 322 6.62 -13.18 -5.34
C VAL A 322 5.47 -12.59 -6.14
N GLY A 323 5.66 -12.40 -7.44
CA GLY A 323 4.67 -11.85 -8.35
C GLY A 323 3.54 -12.84 -8.66
N VAL A 324 2.69 -12.46 -9.61
CA VAL A 324 1.51 -13.23 -10.02
C VAL A 324 1.93 -14.63 -10.47
N GLY A 325 1.41 -15.67 -9.82
CA GLY A 325 1.79 -17.05 -10.11
C GLY A 325 3.26 -17.39 -9.80
N GLY A 326 3.90 -16.63 -8.90
CA GLY A 326 5.31 -16.82 -8.53
C GLY A 326 6.32 -16.23 -9.52
N THR A 327 5.90 -15.28 -10.37
CA THR A 327 6.79 -14.57 -11.29
C THR A 327 7.75 -13.62 -10.56
N PRO A 328 8.89 -13.27 -11.17
CA PRO A 328 9.78 -12.26 -10.63
C PRO A 328 9.19 -10.84 -10.76
N ILE A 329 9.42 -10.00 -9.76
CA ILE A 329 9.22 -8.55 -9.88
C ILE A 329 10.43 -7.94 -10.59
N ASP A 330 10.18 -7.08 -11.58
CA ASP A 330 11.22 -6.23 -12.17
C ASP A 330 11.63 -5.15 -11.14
N VAL A 331 12.72 -5.41 -10.44
CA VAL A 331 13.25 -4.56 -9.37
C VAL A 331 13.66 -3.17 -9.88
N ASP A 332 14.15 -3.07 -11.11
CA ASP A 332 14.59 -1.79 -11.67
C ASP A 332 13.38 -0.93 -12.06
N ALA A 333 12.36 -1.55 -12.65
CA ALA A 333 11.08 -0.90 -12.90
C ALA A 333 10.42 -0.40 -11.61
N MET A 334 10.38 -1.27 -10.61
CA MET A 334 9.75 -1.02 -9.32
C MET A 334 10.27 0.27 -8.66
N VAL A 335 11.56 0.56 -8.79
CA VAL A 335 12.20 1.72 -8.12
C VAL A 335 12.41 2.94 -9.00
N ALA A 336 12.14 2.84 -10.31
CA ALA A 336 12.35 3.93 -11.25
C ALA A 336 11.48 5.15 -10.92
N GLU A 337 12.09 6.34 -10.96
CA GLU A 337 11.42 7.62 -10.72
C GLU A 337 11.92 8.70 -11.71
N PRO A 338 11.03 9.35 -12.49
CA PRO A 338 9.60 9.02 -12.61
C PRO A 338 9.41 7.59 -13.17
N GLY A 339 8.40 6.88 -12.67
CA GLY A 339 8.06 5.54 -13.18
C GLY A 339 7.74 5.58 -14.69
N ARG A 340 8.01 4.48 -15.42
CA ARG A 340 7.78 4.44 -16.88
C ARG A 340 6.30 4.39 -17.23
N CYS A 341 5.51 3.80 -16.33
CA CYS A 341 4.06 3.70 -16.43
C CYS A 341 3.44 3.60 -15.03
N TYR A 342 2.13 3.78 -14.94
CA TYR A 342 1.37 3.48 -13.73
C TYR A 342 1.54 2.02 -13.28
N CYS A 343 1.73 1.09 -14.22
CA CYS A 343 1.99 -0.31 -13.92
C CYS A 343 3.29 -0.56 -13.13
N ASP A 344 4.34 0.25 -13.32
CA ASP A 344 5.58 0.10 -12.56
C ASP A 344 5.37 0.50 -11.09
N TYR A 345 4.51 1.50 -10.85
CA TYR A 345 4.08 1.89 -9.52
C TYR A 345 3.24 0.78 -8.87
N THR A 346 2.19 0.28 -9.55
CA THR A 346 1.32 -0.75 -8.96
C THR A 346 2.01 -2.10 -8.80
N ALA A 347 3.10 -2.38 -9.52
CA ALA A 347 3.93 -3.58 -9.37
C ALA A 347 4.75 -3.64 -8.06
N ARG A 348 4.76 -2.57 -7.27
CA ARG A 348 5.49 -2.51 -6.00
C ARG A 348 4.85 -3.42 -4.94
N PRO A 349 5.64 -4.23 -4.21
CA PRO A 349 5.18 -5.08 -3.10
C PRO A 349 4.24 -4.43 -2.08
N TRP A 350 4.58 -3.22 -1.65
CA TRP A 350 3.84 -2.46 -0.64
C TRP A 350 2.57 -1.81 -1.21
N GLU A 351 2.61 -1.42 -2.49
CA GLU A 351 1.43 -0.91 -3.21
C GLU A 351 0.42 -2.03 -3.44
N ASN A 352 0.85 -3.24 -3.82
CA ASN A 352 -0.05 -4.40 -3.93
C ASN A 352 -0.86 -4.63 -2.65
N ASP A 353 -0.19 -4.58 -1.51
CA ASP A 353 -0.82 -4.75 -0.20
C ASP A 353 -1.81 -3.63 0.11
N ALA A 354 -1.45 -2.37 -0.17
CA ALA A 354 -2.33 -1.22 0.03
C ALA A 354 -3.54 -1.22 -0.93
N PHE A 355 -3.34 -1.51 -2.21
CA PHE A 355 -4.41 -1.64 -3.21
C PHE A 355 -5.40 -2.74 -2.85
N PHE A 356 -4.89 -3.91 -2.46
CA PHE A 356 -5.75 -5.00 -2.01
C PHE A 356 -6.62 -4.59 -0.83
N CYS A 357 -6.02 -3.93 0.17
CA CYS A 357 -6.74 -3.43 1.33
C CYS A 357 -7.85 -2.45 0.92
N GLY A 358 -7.55 -1.51 0.01
CA GLY A 358 -8.51 -0.57 -0.55
C GLY A 358 -9.65 -1.22 -1.35
N GLU A 359 -9.31 -2.13 -2.27
CA GLU A 359 -10.26 -2.92 -3.07
C GLU A 359 -11.20 -3.73 -2.17
N THR A 360 -10.67 -4.32 -1.10
CA THR A 360 -11.44 -5.07 -0.10
C THR A 360 -12.39 -4.16 0.69
N ALA A 361 -11.92 -3.00 1.15
CA ALA A 361 -12.77 -2.02 1.83
C ALA A 361 -13.90 -1.53 0.91
N THR A 362 -13.59 -1.30 -0.37
CA THR A 362 -14.57 -0.96 -1.42
C THR A 362 -15.60 -2.06 -1.62
N ALA A 363 -15.19 -3.33 -1.64
CA ALA A 363 -16.11 -4.46 -1.77
C ALA A 363 -17.10 -4.50 -0.60
N TYR A 364 -16.62 -4.35 0.64
CA TYR A 364 -17.49 -4.27 1.82
C TYR A 364 -18.37 -3.05 1.84
N TRP A 365 -17.89 -1.89 1.37
CA TRP A 365 -18.72 -0.70 1.21
C TRP A 365 -19.89 -0.99 0.28
N LYS A 366 -19.61 -1.53 -0.91
CA LYS A 366 -20.62 -1.86 -1.92
C LYS A 366 -21.66 -2.86 -1.42
N SER A 367 -21.24 -3.91 -0.72
CA SER A 367 -22.17 -4.89 -0.13
C SER A 367 -22.96 -4.31 1.04
N THR A 368 -22.43 -3.33 1.76
CA THR A 368 -23.14 -2.67 2.87
C THR A 368 -24.24 -1.74 2.36
N VAL A 369 -23.96 -0.99 1.27
CA VAL A 369 -24.94 -0.09 0.64
C VAL A 369 -26.03 -0.88 -0.09
N ASN A 370 -25.64 -1.95 -0.79
CA ASN A 370 -26.56 -2.84 -1.49
C ASN A 370 -26.36 -4.29 -1.01
N PRO A 371 -27.13 -4.75 -0.01
CA PRO A 371 -27.03 -6.12 0.52
C PRO A 371 -27.35 -7.22 -0.49
N HIS A 372 -27.99 -6.90 -1.61
CA HIS A 372 -28.24 -7.85 -2.70
C HIS A 372 -27.05 -8.00 -3.65
N ARG A 373 -26.06 -7.11 -3.57
CA ARG A 373 -24.83 -7.23 -4.32
C ARG A 373 -23.94 -8.28 -3.68
N VAL A 374 -23.47 -9.23 -4.49
CA VAL A 374 -22.48 -10.22 -4.06
C VAL A 374 -21.23 -9.50 -3.56
N LEU A 375 -20.72 -9.92 -2.40
CA LEU A 375 -19.44 -9.47 -1.88
C LEU A 375 -18.33 -9.96 -2.83
N ASP A 376 -17.83 -9.05 -3.64
CA ASP A 376 -16.80 -9.28 -4.65
C ASP A 376 -15.42 -8.95 -4.06
N ILE A 377 -14.88 -9.90 -3.32
CA ILE A 377 -13.52 -9.90 -2.79
C ILE A 377 -12.67 -10.90 -3.57
N HIS A 378 -11.35 -10.73 -3.52
CA HIS A 378 -10.39 -11.61 -4.20
C HIS A 378 -10.51 -13.07 -3.78
N GLU A 379 -10.39 -13.98 -4.74
CA GLU A 379 -10.25 -15.42 -4.48
C GLU A 379 -8.89 -15.73 -3.85
N SER A 380 -8.77 -16.83 -3.10
CA SER A 380 -7.60 -17.16 -2.26
C SER A 380 -6.23 -17.20 -2.95
N ASP A 381 -6.20 -17.21 -4.28
CA ASP A 381 -4.99 -17.25 -5.10
C ASP A 381 -4.78 -15.99 -5.98
N GLN A 382 -5.62 -14.96 -5.85
CA GLN A 382 -5.58 -13.75 -6.65
C GLN A 382 -4.72 -12.63 -6.03
N CYS A 383 -4.15 -11.78 -6.88
CA CYS A 383 -3.45 -10.58 -6.43
C CYS A 383 -4.40 -9.37 -6.45
N SER A 384 -3.95 -8.18 -6.05
CA SER A 384 -4.81 -7.00 -6.27
C SER A 384 -5.01 -6.79 -7.77
N ARG A 385 -6.14 -6.21 -8.18
CA ARG A 385 -6.40 -6.01 -9.62
C ARG A 385 -5.34 -5.12 -10.25
N ALA A 386 -4.89 -4.10 -9.51
CA ALA A 386 -3.78 -3.23 -9.91
C ALA A 386 -2.48 -4.02 -10.19
N TYR A 387 -2.23 -5.09 -9.44
CA TYR A 387 -1.07 -5.95 -9.60
C TYR A 387 -1.19 -6.89 -10.80
N GLU A 388 -2.37 -7.50 -10.97
CA GLU A 388 -2.66 -8.36 -12.12
C GLU A 388 -2.58 -7.59 -13.45
N LEU A 389 -3.06 -6.35 -13.46
CA LEU A 389 -2.94 -5.44 -14.59
C LEU A 389 -1.47 -5.11 -14.90
N ALA A 390 -0.64 -4.89 -13.88
CA ALA A 390 0.78 -4.65 -14.06
C ALA A 390 1.50 -5.87 -14.67
N ASP A 391 1.22 -7.08 -14.17
CA ASP A 391 1.76 -8.33 -14.71
C ASP A 391 1.32 -8.57 -16.17
N ALA A 392 0.04 -8.37 -16.47
CA ALA A 392 -0.49 -8.48 -17.83
C ALA A 392 0.18 -7.50 -18.80
N HIS A 393 0.44 -6.26 -18.34
CA HIS A 393 1.16 -5.26 -19.12
C HIS A 393 2.61 -5.69 -19.40
N GLN A 394 3.34 -6.18 -18.39
CA GLN A 394 4.71 -6.68 -18.55
C GLN A 394 4.78 -7.86 -19.53
N LYS A 395 3.86 -8.83 -19.41
CA LYS A 395 3.75 -9.95 -20.35
C LYS A 395 3.50 -9.49 -21.79
N LYS A 396 2.69 -8.44 -21.98
CA LYS A 396 2.45 -7.84 -23.30
C LYS A 396 3.72 -7.19 -23.85
N LEU A 397 4.45 -6.42 -23.04
CA LEU A 397 5.71 -5.80 -23.46
C LEU A 397 6.76 -6.84 -23.86
N ALA A 398 6.90 -7.92 -23.07
CA ALA A 398 7.83 -9.01 -23.39
C ALA A 398 7.51 -9.64 -24.76
N ARG A 399 6.23 -9.97 -25.02
CA ARG A 399 5.80 -10.52 -26.31
C ARG A 399 6.08 -9.58 -27.48
N LEU A 400 5.92 -8.27 -27.29
CA LEU A 400 6.21 -7.27 -28.31
C LEU A 400 7.72 -7.16 -28.59
N ALA A 401 8.56 -7.24 -27.55
CA ALA A 401 10.01 -7.25 -27.69
C ALA A 401 10.49 -8.51 -28.44
N ASP A 402 9.94 -9.68 -28.09
CA ASP A 402 10.25 -10.94 -28.78
C ASP A 402 9.85 -10.90 -30.26
N ALA A 403 8.66 -10.35 -30.57
CA ALA A 403 8.19 -10.19 -31.93
C ALA A 403 9.01 -9.16 -32.74
N ALA A 404 9.57 -8.14 -32.09
CA ALA A 404 10.47 -7.18 -32.72
C ALA A 404 11.87 -7.78 -32.95
N GLY A 405 12.38 -8.59 -32.01
CA GLY A 405 13.64 -9.31 -32.14
C GLY A 405 13.60 -10.41 -33.21
N ALA A 406 12.47 -11.08 -33.39
CA ALA A 406 12.28 -12.05 -34.47
C ALA A 406 12.27 -11.40 -35.87
N ARG A 407 11.76 -10.16 -35.99
CA ARG A 407 11.76 -9.42 -37.26
C ARG A 407 13.14 -8.88 -37.65
N THR A 408 14.02 -8.64 -36.68
CA THR A 408 15.40 -8.18 -36.96
C THR A 408 16.35 -9.34 -37.25
N SER A 409 16.06 -10.56 -36.80
CA SER A 409 16.82 -11.76 -37.18
C SER A 409 16.51 -12.22 -38.62
N ASP A 410 15.25 -12.09 -39.07
CA ASP A 410 14.84 -12.50 -40.42
C ASP A 410 15.34 -11.57 -41.54
N SER A 411 15.82 -10.36 -41.22
CA SER A 411 16.44 -9.45 -42.20
C SER A 411 17.95 -9.66 -42.39
N SER A 412 18.54 -10.68 -41.76
CA SER A 412 19.99 -10.94 -41.81
C SER A 412 20.41 -12.16 -42.64
N SER A 413 19.47 -12.83 -43.29
CA SER A 413 19.73 -13.97 -44.18
C SER A 413 19.07 -13.81 -45.55
N ASP A 414 19.51 -12.84 -46.35
CA ASP A 414 19.54 -13.00 -47.80
C ASP A 414 20.38 -11.90 -48.46
N GLY A 415 21.34 -12.31 -49.29
CA GLY A 415 22.15 -11.39 -50.08
C GLY A 415 23.63 -11.74 -50.20
N SER A 416 23.99 -13.03 -50.26
CA SER A 416 25.25 -13.46 -50.87
C SER A 416 24.89 -14.30 -52.10
N GLN A 417 24.92 -13.68 -53.27
CA GLN A 417 25.23 -14.32 -54.55
C GLN A 417 25.70 -13.28 -55.55
#